data_AF-A0A8D8CBX4-F1
#
_entry.id   AF-A0A8D8CBX4-F1
#
_cell.length_a   1.000
_cell.length_b   1.000
_cell.length_c   1.000
_cell.angle_alpha   90.00
_cell.angle_beta   90.00
_cell.angle_gamma   90.00
#
_symmetry.space_group_name_H-M   'P 1'
#
loop_
_entity.id
_entity.type
_entity.pdbx_description
1 polymer ?
#
loop_
_entity_poly.entity_id
_entity_poly.type
_entity_poly.pdbx_seq_one_letter_code
_entity_poly.pdbx_strand_id
1 'polypeptide(L)'
;TMFKQFFSNWKDKDQSTGPGQAYSIGRIARVSQVPFDASSLHSNKVMAAQHGMVDDGSGKVQVWRVEGNDRVPVDPSSFGQFFGGDCYLILYTYLNGGREQHIIYTWQGLKCTQDELTASAFL
;
A
#
# COMPACT_ATOMS: atom_id res chain seq x y z
N THR A 1 1.62 -17.62 18.20
CA THR A 1 0.86 -18.81 17.79
C THR A 1 -0.40 -18.38 17.05
N MET A 2 -0.89 -19.22 16.14
CA MET A 2 -2.16 -19.03 15.40
C MET A 2 -3.34 -18.72 16.34
N PHE A 3 -3.29 -19.21 17.58
CA PHE A 3 -4.24 -18.92 18.66
C PHE A 3 -4.56 -17.43 18.87
N LYS A 4 -3.57 -16.53 18.79
CA LYS A 4 -3.79 -15.10 19.05
C LYS A 4 -4.70 -14.43 18.00
N GLN A 5 -4.84 -15.03 16.81
CA GLN A 5 -5.67 -14.49 15.71
C GLN A 5 -7.19 -14.60 15.99
N PHE A 6 -7.61 -15.46 16.93
CA PHE A 6 -9.04 -15.64 17.26
C PHE A 6 -9.62 -14.50 18.10
N PHE A 7 -8.77 -13.57 18.55
CA PHE A 7 -9.16 -12.44 19.38
C PHE A 7 -9.10 -11.17 18.55
N SER A 8 -10.14 -10.34 18.62
CA SER A 8 -10.26 -9.11 17.84
C SER A 8 -9.16 -8.08 18.14
N ASN A 9 -8.62 -8.08 19.36
CA ASN A 9 -7.50 -7.24 19.77
C ASN A 9 -6.70 -7.92 20.88
N TRP A 10 -5.67 -8.70 20.52
CA TRP A 10 -4.76 -9.33 21.49
C TRP A 10 -3.59 -8.40 21.79
N LYS A 11 -3.34 -8.16 23.09
CA LYS A 11 -2.16 -7.40 23.55
C LYS A 11 -1.38 -8.24 24.55
N ASP A 12 -0.09 -8.39 24.33
CA ASP A 12 0.79 -8.96 25.35
C ASP A 12 1.12 -7.87 26.39
N LYS A 13 1.04 -8.23 27.66
CA LYS A 13 1.40 -7.32 28.76
C LYS A 13 2.88 -6.93 28.61
N ASP A 14 3.17 -5.63 28.67
CA ASP A 14 4.52 -5.04 28.61
C ASP A 14 5.27 -5.10 27.25
N GLN A 15 4.58 -5.44 26.15
CA GLN A 15 5.20 -5.53 24.82
C GLN A 15 5.51 -4.18 24.14
N SER A 16 5.07 -3.06 24.71
CA SER A 16 5.35 -1.72 24.15
C SER A 16 6.81 -1.29 24.28
N THR A 17 7.63 -2.01 25.06
CA THR A 17 9.05 -1.71 25.30
C THR A 17 9.93 -2.88 24.85
N GLY A 18 10.66 -2.69 23.74
CA GLY A 18 11.65 -3.65 23.22
C GLY A 18 11.31 -4.22 21.82
N PRO A 19 12.26 -4.87 21.14
CA PRO A 19 12.01 -5.53 19.87
C PRO A 19 11.00 -6.67 20.07
N GLY A 20 9.81 -6.52 19.48
CA GLY A 20 8.70 -7.45 19.67
C GLY A 20 9.07 -8.89 19.30
N GLN A 21 8.71 -9.85 20.15
CA GLN A 21 8.84 -11.28 19.81
C GLN A 21 7.80 -11.68 18.76
N ALA A 22 8.22 -11.76 17.50
CA ALA A 22 7.45 -12.43 16.46
C ALA A 22 7.53 -13.95 16.69
N TYR A 23 6.44 -14.55 17.16
CA TYR A 23 6.32 -16.01 17.22
C TYR A 23 6.07 -16.56 15.82
N SER A 24 7.13 -16.96 15.12
CA SER A 24 7.06 -17.63 13.81
C SER A 24 6.65 -19.10 13.99
N ILE A 25 5.51 -19.52 13.43
CA ILE A 25 5.20 -20.94 13.25
C ILE A 25 5.77 -21.36 11.89
N GLY A 26 6.76 -22.26 11.89
CA GLY A 26 7.33 -22.86 10.68
C GLY A 26 8.81 -22.58 10.44
N ARG A 27 9.39 -23.25 9.43
CA ARG A 27 10.80 -23.14 8.99
C ARG A 27 11.01 -21.86 8.17
N ILE A 28 10.60 -20.72 8.71
CA ILE A 28 10.97 -19.42 8.16
C ILE A 28 12.34 -19.10 8.75
N ALA A 29 13.38 -19.04 7.92
CA ALA A 29 14.73 -18.69 8.34
C ALA A 29 14.69 -17.39 9.16
N ARG A 30 15.64 -17.21 10.11
CA ARG A 30 15.76 -15.95 10.86
C ARG A 30 15.84 -14.78 9.88
N VAL A 31 14.75 -14.04 9.73
CA VAL A 31 14.70 -12.84 8.91
C VAL A 31 15.27 -11.70 9.76
N SER A 32 16.40 -11.13 9.33
CA SER A 32 16.98 -9.95 9.99
C SER A 32 16.03 -8.78 9.85
N GLN A 33 15.66 -8.14 10.96
CA GLN A 33 14.88 -6.92 10.94
C GLN A 33 15.76 -5.80 10.37
N VAL A 34 15.32 -5.20 9.26
CA VAL A 34 16.04 -4.11 8.60
C VAL A 34 15.25 -2.82 8.87
N PRO A 35 15.86 -1.81 9.53
CA PRO A 35 15.23 -0.49 9.68
C PRO A 35 14.89 0.11 8.31
N PHE A 36 13.81 0.89 8.25
CA PHE A 36 13.43 1.58 7.01
C PHE A 36 14.43 2.70 6.68
N ASP A 37 14.92 2.73 5.44
CA ASP A 37 15.73 3.80 4.89
C ASP A 37 15.41 3.94 3.39
N ALA A 38 14.75 5.04 3.03
CA ALA A 38 14.30 5.30 1.66
C ALA A 38 15.47 5.34 0.67
N SER A 39 16.66 5.81 1.09
CA SER A 39 17.82 5.99 0.19
C SER A 39 18.38 4.67 -0.33
N SER A 40 18.24 3.58 0.43
CA SER A 40 18.72 2.25 0.05
C SER A 40 17.59 1.30 -0.39
N LEU A 41 16.33 1.73 -0.27
CA LEU A 41 15.13 0.92 -0.51
C LEU A 41 15.09 0.30 -1.92
N HIS A 42 15.43 1.08 -2.95
CA HIS A 42 15.43 0.63 -4.35
C HIS A 42 16.43 -0.52 -4.63
N SER A 43 17.38 -0.78 -3.73
CA SER A 43 18.39 -1.84 -3.86
C SER A 43 18.18 -3.00 -2.87
N ASN A 44 17.42 -2.75 -1.80
CA ASN A 44 17.24 -3.68 -0.70
C ASN A 44 15.87 -4.37 -0.72
N LYS A 45 15.80 -5.52 -1.41
CA LYS A 45 14.57 -6.33 -1.53
C LYS A 45 14.00 -6.79 -0.18
N VAL A 46 14.84 -6.98 0.84
CA VAL A 46 14.41 -7.40 2.18
C VAL A 46 13.70 -6.24 2.87
N MET A 47 14.25 -5.03 2.76
CA MET A 47 13.61 -3.81 3.28
C MET A 47 12.26 -3.55 2.58
N ALA A 48 12.23 -3.64 1.25
CA ALA A 48 10.99 -3.49 0.48
C ALA A 48 9.89 -4.46 0.94
N ALA A 49 10.24 -5.74 1.12
CA ALA A 49 9.30 -6.77 1.58
C ALA A 49 8.83 -6.59 3.03
N GLN A 50 9.70 -6.11 3.94
CA GLN A 50 9.35 -5.90 5.35
C GLN A 50 8.46 -4.69 5.58
N HIS A 51 8.66 -3.62 4.81
CA HIS A 51 7.95 -2.36 4.99
C HIS A 51 6.80 -2.14 3.99
N GLY A 52 6.63 -3.05 3.02
CA GLY A 52 5.56 -2.95 2.02
C GLY A 52 5.75 -1.79 1.03
N MET A 53 7.00 -1.38 0.80
CA MET A 53 7.35 -0.22 -0.03
C MET A 53 8.17 -0.69 -1.23
N VAL A 54 7.72 -0.38 -2.44
CA VAL A 54 8.42 -0.81 -3.67
C VAL A 54 9.57 0.13 -4.06
N ASP A 55 9.49 1.38 -3.62
CA ASP A 55 10.45 2.47 -3.80
C ASP A 55 10.15 3.60 -2.78
N ASP A 56 10.80 4.75 -2.94
CA ASP A 56 10.69 5.90 -2.04
C ASP A 56 9.44 6.79 -2.25
N GLY A 57 8.57 6.45 -3.20
CA GLY A 57 7.37 7.22 -3.51
C GLY A 57 7.58 8.42 -4.44
N SER A 58 8.80 8.63 -4.96
CA SER A 58 9.13 9.78 -5.83
C SER A 58 8.79 9.60 -7.32
N GLY A 59 8.21 8.44 -7.67
CA GLY A 59 7.82 8.10 -9.03
C GLY A 59 6.75 9.01 -9.63
N LYS A 60 6.48 8.82 -10.92
CA LYS A 60 5.48 9.58 -11.66
C LYS A 60 4.08 9.07 -11.31
N VAL A 61 3.21 9.99 -10.92
CA VAL A 61 1.81 9.71 -10.55
C VAL A 61 0.86 10.28 -11.60
N GLN A 62 -0.13 9.50 -11.99
CA GLN A 62 -1.32 9.97 -12.69
C GLN A 62 -2.56 9.52 -11.92
N VAL A 63 -3.46 10.44 -11.64
CA VAL A 63 -4.68 10.17 -10.86
C VAL A 63 -5.89 10.47 -11.73
N TRP A 64 -6.85 9.57 -11.71
CA TRP A 64 -8.18 9.77 -12.29
C TRP A 64 -9.26 9.52 -11.23
N ARG A 65 -10.34 10.30 -11.31
CA ARG A 65 -11.59 10.07 -10.62
C ARG A 65 -12.54 9.33 -11.55
N VAL A 66 -13.26 8.34 -11.04
CA VAL A 66 -14.30 7.65 -11.79
C VAL A 66 -15.57 8.51 -11.77
N GLU A 67 -16.13 8.78 -12.94
CA GLU A 67 -17.40 9.48 -13.10
C GLU A 67 -18.29 8.68 -14.06
N GLY A 68 -19.32 8.02 -13.52
CA GLY A 68 -20.14 7.08 -14.27
C GLY A 68 -19.30 5.90 -14.81
N ASN A 69 -19.18 5.80 -16.14
CA ASN A 69 -18.47 4.71 -16.83
C ASN A 69 -17.09 5.11 -17.39
N ASP A 70 -16.59 6.30 -17.06
CA ASP A 70 -15.29 6.79 -17.55
C ASP A 70 -14.43 7.33 -16.41
N ARG A 71 -13.16 7.62 -16.72
CA ARG A 71 -12.17 8.17 -15.78
C ARG A 71 -11.77 9.58 -16.21
N VAL A 72 -11.97 10.53 -15.30
CA VAL A 72 -11.64 11.95 -15.50
C VAL A 72 -10.33 12.26 -14.79
N PRO A 73 -9.33 12.88 -15.46
CA PRO A 73 -8.08 13.23 -14.82
C PRO A 73 -8.31 14.22 -13.67
N VAL A 74 -7.66 13.96 -12.53
CA VAL A 74 -7.70 14.83 -11.36
C VAL A 74 -6.68 15.97 -11.54
N ASP A 75 -7.02 17.17 -11.05
CA ASP A 75 -6.10 18.31 -11.10
C ASP A 75 -4.86 18.03 -10.23
N PRO A 76 -3.63 18.20 -10.75
CA PRO A 76 -2.39 17.99 -9.98
C PRO A 76 -2.33 18.74 -8.65
N SER A 77 -2.97 19.91 -8.53
CA SER A 77 -3.05 20.68 -7.28
C SER A 77 -3.88 20.01 -6.19
N SER A 78 -4.72 19.03 -6.56
CA SER A 78 -5.56 18.25 -5.66
C SER A 78 -5.03 16.84 -5.39
N PHE A 79 -3.85 16.50 -5.91
CA PHE A 79 -3.22 15.20 -5.64
C PHE A 79 -3.03 15.00 -4.13
N GLY A 80 -3.43 13.82 -3.64
CA GLY A 80 -3.45 13.48 -2.23
C GLY A 80 -4.77 13.82 -1.51
N GLN A 81 -5.71 14.51 -2.17
CA GLN A 81 -7.06 14.72 -1.67
C GLN A 81 -8.00 13.67 -2.30
N PHE A 82 -8.62 12.85 -1.45
CA PHE A 82 -9.55 11.80 -1.87
C PHE A 82 -10.89 11.99 -1.18
N PHE A 83 -11.98 12.04 -1.96
CA PHE A 83 -13.32 12.20 -1.43
C PHE A 83 -14.00 10.84 -1.29
N GLY A 84 -14.51 10.54 -0.09
CA GLY A 84 -15.14 9.24 0.22
C GLY A 84 -16.42 8.93 -0.55
N GLY A 85 -16.96 9.88 -1.30
CA GLY A 85 -18.09 9.69 -2.21
C GLY A 85 -17.71 9.25 -3.62
N ASP A 86 -16.42 9.20 -3.95
CA ASP A 86 -15.95 8.88 -5.30
C ASP A 86 -15.01 7.67 -5.29
N CYS A 87 -14.69 7.15 -6.48
CA CYS A 87 -13.62 6.17 -6.70
C CYS A 87 -12.47 6.80 -7.50
N TYR A 88 -11.24 6.35 -7.24
CA TYR A 88 -10.05 6.86 -7.92
C TYR A 88 -9.17 5.72 -8.43
N LEU A 89 -8.58 5.95 -9.60
CA LEU A 89 -7.53 5.11 -10.18
C LEU A 89 -6.23 5.90 -10.14
N ILE A 90 -5.17 5.29 -9.62
CA ILE A 90 -3.84 5.90 -9.58
C ILE A 90 -2.87 4.99 -10.33
N LEU A 91 -2.27 5.50 -11.40
CA LEU A 91 -1.13 4.88 -12.04
C LEU A 91 0.14 5.47 -11.43
N TYR A 92 0.87 4.64 -10.71
CA TYR A 92 2.17 4.96 -10.17
C TYR A 92 3.26 4.29 -10.99
N THR A 93 4.18 5.08 -11.56
CA THR A 93 5.31 4.60 -12.34
C THR A 93 6.60 4.87 -11.58
N TYR A 94 7.34 3.82 -11.28
CA TYR A 94 8.58 3.90 -10.51
C TYR A 94 9.72 3.18 -11.20
N LEU A 95 10.95 3.50 -10.80
CA LEU A 95 12.15 2.84 -11.29
C LEU A 95 12.62 1.80 -10.28
N ASN A 96 12.83 0.57 -10.76
CA ASN A 96 13.45 -0.47 -9.96
C ASN A 96 14.56 -1.14 -10.78
N GLY A 97 15.80 -1.03 -10.31
CA GLY A 97 16.97 -1.58 -11.01
C GLY A 97 17.15 -1.04 -12.44
N GLY A 98 16.79 0.23 -12.68
CA GLY A 98 16.90 0.89 -13.98
C GLY A 98 15.80 0.54 -14.98
N ARG A 99 14.75 -0.18 -14.56
CA ARG A 99 13.56 -0.46 -15.38
C ARG A 99 12.35 0.25 -14.79
N GLU A 100 11.52 0.80 -15.67
CA GLU A 100 10.20 1.30 -15.28
C GLU A 100 9.30 0.13 -14.89
N GLN A 101 8.59 0.31 -13.79
CA GLN A 101 7.59 -0.59 -13.25
C GLN A 101 6.35 0.23 -12.91
N HIS A 102 5.19 -0.42 -12.88
CA HIS A 102 3.93 0.25 -12.65
C HIS A 102 3.14 -0.42 -11.52
N ILE A 103 2.43 0.38 -10.74
CA ILE A 103 1.38 -0.06 -9.82
C ILE A 103 0.11 0.69 -10.18
N ILE A 104 -1.00 -0.03 -10.23
CA ILE A 104 -2.33 0.56 -10.30
C ILE A 104 -2.94 0.43 -8.90
N TYR A 105 -3.24 1.57 -8.28
CA TYR A 105 -4.04 1.60 -7.07
C TYR A 105 -5.48 1.94 -7.43
N THR A 106 -6.41 1.11 -6.97
CA THR A 106 -7.84 1.38 -7.01
C THR A 106 -8.27 1.78 -5.61
N TRP A 107 -8.64 3.05 -5.43
CA TRP A 107 -9.17 3.56 -4.18
C TRP A 107 -10.69 3.70 -4.31
N GLN A 108 -11.43 3.03 -3.43
CA GLN A 108 -12.88 2.99 -3.45
C GLN A 108 -13.42 3.69 -2.22
N GLY A 109 -14.12 4.81 -2.42
CA GLY A 109 -14.71 5.58 -1.35
C GLY A 109 -15.79 4.80 -0.62
N LEU A 110 -15.84 4.90 0.70
CA LEU A 110 -16.84 4.18 1.52
C LEU A 110 -18.29 4.55 1.17
N LYS A 111 -18.51 5.74 0.60
CA LYS A 111 -19.81 6.30 0.24
C LYS A 111 -20.00 6.44 -1.28
N CYS A 112 -19.13 5.83 -2.09
CA CYS A 112 -19.31 5.85 -3.55
C CYS A 112 -20.57 5.08 -3.96
N THR A 113 -21.08 5.36 -5.15
CA THR A 113 -22.21 4.60 -5.68
C THR A 113 -21.76 3.21 -6.15
N GLN A 114 -22.69 2.28 -6.27
CA GLN A 114 -22.37 0.89 -6.65
C GLN A 114 -21.90 0.79 -8.11
N ASP A 115 -22.44 1.64 -8.98
CA ASP A 115 -22.01 1.77 -10.37
C ASP A 115 -20.58 2.30 -10.47
N GLU A 116 -20.21 3.35 -9.72
CA GLU A 116 -18.83 3.85 -9.66
C GLU A 116 -17.86 2.82 -9.07
N LEU A 117 -18.29 2.08 -8.05
CA LEU A 117 -17.50 0.99 -7.47
C LEU A 117 -17.21 -0.08 -8.53
N THR A 118 -18.23 -0.46 -9.30
CA THR A 118 -18.11 -1.46 -10.38
C THR A 118 -17.24 -0.94 -11.52
N ALA A 119 -17.45 0.30 -11.95
CA ALA A 119 -16.66 0.95 -13.00
C ALA A 119 -15.18 1.04 -12.59
N SER A 120 -14.88 1.41 -11.34
CA SER A 120 -13.51 1.48 -10.82
C SER A 120 -12.76 0.14 -10.82
N ALA A 121 -13.48 -0.98 -10.74
CA ALA A 121 -12.89 -2.32 -10.79
C ALA A 121 -12.69 -2.82 -12.23
N PHE A 122 -13.43 -2.26 -13.19
CA PHE A 122 -13.37 -2.63 -14.60
C PHE A 122 -12.36 -1.80 -15.42
N LEU A 123 -12.21 -0.51 -15.08
CA LEU A 123 -11.34 0.47 -15.74
C LEU A 123 -9.86 0.32 -15.37
#